data_AF-A0A4Y2ACD7-F1
#
_entry.id   AF-A0A4Y2ACD7-F1
#
_cell.length_a   1.000
_cell.length_b   1.000
_cell.length_c   1.000
_cell.angle_alpha   90.00
_cell.angle_beta   90.00
_cell.angle_gamma   90.00
#
_symmetry.space_group_name_H-M   'P 1'
#
loop_
_entity.id
_entity.type
_entity.pdbx_description
1 polymer ?
#
loop_
_entity_poly.entity_id
_entity_poly.type
_entity_poly.pdbx_seq_one_letter_code
_entity_poly.pdbx_strand_id
1 'polypeptide(L)'
;MAFQRHRFYSTLRHSAVEIVDARNIVQCSFLLHKSITYLDLNLSEYGHYRLGRYIIMGGGHRRLTWRNFINTEDSCRKVLIPARRLLYTLHLDIPQGREFNLRNGPITRHYDYNSESIHVDIRIKDIFFHSLFFSILECAFVNGSDKLKLIRWLLDFAPPELANLPNRILNHFLTEMHLECTDSIFVNKCLKKFHLIGSICRQEQPKILEYLLYHANKSAYSTKKCPSSKPSFIDMCISSLYLLNIGPYLKYRNEACFSTSAYTHFKRYLYLRKENLTRQVLEKAEGWMSKKRNHRLLQILMLFYHNYPDRSVPPEVLRLIWNSIPDAFITLEEIRNAYDGVLSDTEMGNIYNYYTAAIGETSQRQGNTPRSLLHYSRVSVRRILFKNKHWLPDGISQLCIPKCLHSFLNLEMQMYGCVHLMDTRDSSSE
;
A
#
# COMPACT_ATOMS: atom_id res chain seq x y z
N MET A 1 14.09 -3.06 -51.59
CA MET A 1 12.93 -2.60 -50.80
C MET A 1 12.06 -3.81 -50.48
N ALA A 2 12.03 -4.25 -49.22
CA ALA A 2 11.23 -5.38 -48.80
C ALA A 2 9.81 -4.90 -48.43
N PHE A 3 8.81 -5.31 -49.20
CA PHE A 3 7.41 -5.18 -48.79
C PHE A 3 7.17 -6.09 -47.58
N GLN A 4 7.00 -5.51 -46.39
CA GLN A 4 6.49 -6.25 -45.25
C GLN A 4 5.09 -6.77 -45.60
N ARG A 5 4.92 -8.10 -45.55
CA ARG A 5 3.61 -8.75 -45.66
C ARG A 5 2.75 -8.29 -44.48
N HIS A 6 1.90 -7.29 -44.68
CA HIS A 6 0.81 -7.01 -43.75
C HIS A 6 -0.13 -8.22 -43.76
N ARG A 7 -0.23 -8.90 -42.60
CA ARG A 7 -1.22 -9.96 -42.38
C ARG A 7 -2.60 -9.33 -42.46
N PHE A 8 -3.40 -9.73 -43.45
CA PHE A 8 -4.82 -9.45 -43.45
C PHE A 8 -5.48 -10.22 -42.30
N TYR A 9 -5.98 -9.50 -41.31
CA TYR A 9 -6.70 -10.10 -40.19
C TYR A 9 -8.11 -10.50 -40.64
N SER A 10 -8.56 -11.69 -40.25
CA SER A 10 -9.94 -12.17 -40.48
C SER A 10 -10.98 -11.45 -39.63
N THR A 11 -10.54 -10.64 -38.67
CA THR A 11 -11.37 -9.86 -37.75
C THR A 11 -10.98 -8.38 -37.80
N LEU A 12 -11.99 -7.51 -37.84
CA LEU A 12 -11.80 -6.07 -37.92
C LEU A 12 -11.28 -5.55 -36.57
N ARG A 13 -10.02 -5.09 -36.55
CA ARG A 13 -9.38 -4.52 -35.36
C ARG A 13 -9.64 -3.03 -35.29
N HIS A 14 -9.87 -2.51 -34.09
CA HIS A 14 -9.99 -1.08 -33.85
C HIS A 14 -8.84 -0.60 -32.98
N SER A 15 -8.29 0.56 -33.33
CA SER A 15 -7.35 1.30 -32.50
C SER A 15 -8.15 2.10 -31.47
N ALA A 16 -8.03 1.74 -30.18
CA ALA A 16 -8.68 2.47 -29.10
C ALA A 16 -7.90 3.73 -28.74
N VAL A 17 -8.57 4.89 -28.78
CA VAL A 17 -8.02 6.18 -28.39
C VAL A 17 -8.62 6.60 -27.05
N GLU A 18 -7.77 6.70 -26.04
CA GLU A 18 -8.16 7.18 -24.71
C GLU A 18 -7.94 8.69 -24.59
N ILE A 19 -9.02 9.42 -24.35
CA ILE A 19 -8.98 10.83 -24.02
C ILE A 19 -8.87 10.97 -22.50
N VAL A 20 -7.86 11.71 -22.03
CA VAL A 20 -7.49 11.78 -20.61
C VAL A 20 -7.53 13.19 -20.02
N ASP A 21 -7.87 14.20 -20.81
CA ASP A 21 -7.84 15.61 -20.39
C ASP A 21 -9.06 16.40 -20.86
N ALA A 22 -9.40 17.43 -20.08
CA ALA A 22 -10.60 18.24 -20.27
C ALA A 22 -10.69 18.85 -21.66
N ARG A 23 -9.55 19.25 -22.24
CA ARG A 23 -9.57 20.05 -23.47
C ARG A 23 -9.80 19.18 -24.70
N ASN A 24 -9.24 17.97 -24.73
CA ASN A 24 -9.57 16.98 -25.76
C ASN A 24 -11.01 16.47 -25.60
N ILE A 25 -11.54 16.38 -24.37
CA ILE A 25 -12.95 16.06 -24.13
C ILE A 25 -13.86 17.14 -24.72
N VAL A 26 -13.53 18.42 -24.53
CA VAL A 26 -14.30 19.53 -25.11
C VAL A 26 -14.20 19.54 -26.63
N GLN A 27 -13.01 19.34 -27.21
CA GLN A 27 -12.83 19.25 -28.67
C GLN A 27 -13.63 18.09 -29.30
N CYS A 28 -13.75 16.97 -28.60
CA CYS A 28 -14.50 15.80 -29.04
C CYS A 28 -15.92 15.77 -28.44
N SER A 29 -16.40 16.85 -27.83
CA SER A 29 -17.65 16.86 -27.07
C SER A 29 -18.86 16.51 -27.93
N PHE A 30 -18.89 16.96 -29.19
CA PHE A 30 -19.93 16.61 -30.16
C PHE A 30 -20.06 15.10 -30.42
N LEU A 31 -18.98 14.33 -30.16
CA LEU A 31 -18.96 12.87 -30.21
C LEU A 31 -19.27 12.22 -28.86
N LEU A 32 -18.77 12.80 -27.76
CA LEU A 32 -18.71 12.15 -26.46
C LEU A 32 -19.85 12.54 -25.50
N HIS A 33 -20.42 13.73 -25.64
CA HIS A 33 -21.45 14.25 -24.72
C HIS A 33 -22.61 14.95 -25.46
N LYS A 34 -23.86 14.59 -25.11
CA LYS A 34 -25.08 15.23 -25.65
C LYS A 34 -25.27 16.68 -25.19
N SER A 35 -24.62 17.06 -24.09
CA SER A 35 -24.93 18.26 -23.31
C SER A 35 -24.05 19.47 -23.63
N ILE A 36 -23.12 19.35 -24.58
CA ILE A 36 -22.23 20.44 -24.98
C ILE A 36 -22.36 20.60 -26.50
N THR A 37 -22.95 21.70 -26.95
CA THR A 37 -22.90 22.12 -28.36
C THR A 37 -21.45 22.28 -28.80
N TYR A 38 -21.13 22.00 -30.07
CA TYR A 38 -19.77 22.13 -30.60
C TYR A 38 -19.18 23.49 -30.17
N LEU A 39 -18.22 23.46 -29.25
CA LEU A 39 -17.60 24.68 -28.77
C LEU A 39 -16.43 24.96 -29.70
N ASP A 40 -16.51 26.03 -30.49
CA ASP A 40 -15.37 26.46 -31.30
C ASP A 40 -14.29 27.06 -30.38
N LEU A 41 -13.39 26.21 -29.92
CA LEU A 41 -12.29 26.60 -29.05
C LEU A 41 -11.26 27.50 -29.75
N ASN A 42 -11.34 27.69 -31.08
CA ASN A 42 -10.51 28.67 -31.78
C ASN A 42 -10.91 30.11 -31.45
N LEU A 43 -12.12 30.35 -30.94
CA LEU A 43 -12.59 31.66 -30.49
C LEU A 43 -12.10 32.03 -29.07
N SER A 44 -11.52 31.07 -28.33
CA SER A 44 -10.98 31.30 -27.00
C SER A 44 -9.50 31.73 -27.07
N GLU A 45 -9.26 32.98 -27.44
CA GLU A 45 -7.91 33.60 -27.55
C GLU A 45 -7.07 33.53 -26.26
N TYR A 46 -7.66 33.25 -25.10
CA TYR A 46 -6.96 33.24 -23.82
C TYR A 46 -6.22 31.93 -23.45
N GLY A 47 -6.31 30.87 -24.27
CA GLY A 47 -5.69 29.57 -23.99
C GLY A 47 -4.28 29.36 -24.57
N HIS A 48 -3.75 30.33 -25.31
CA HIS A 48 -2.59 30.15 -26.19
C HIS A 48 -1.25 29.88 -25.50
N TYR A 49 -1.16 30.09 -24.18
CA TYR A 49 0.07 29.87 -23.45
C TYR A 49 -0.13 28.87 -22.31
N ARG A 50 0.54 27.73 -22.47
CA ARG A 50 0.91 26.70 -21.49
C ARG A 50 0.11 25.39 -21.59
N LEU A 51 0.91 24.32 -21.59
CA LEU A 51 0.56 22.90 -21.50
C LEU A 51 0.15 22.25 -22.82
N GLY A 52 1.13 21.94 -23.67
CA GLY A 52 1.03 20.80 -24.58
C GLY A 52 1.07 19.50 -23.76
N ARG A 53 -0.04 18.78 -23.66
CA ARG A 53 -0.08 17.42 -23.10
C ARG A 53 -0.96 16.50 -23.94
N TYR A 54 -0.63 15.21 -23.87
CA TYR A 54 -0.74 14.19 -24.92
C TYR A 54 -2.02 13.35 -24.81
N ILE A 55 -2.46 12.80 -25.95
CA ILE A 55 -3.29 11.59 -25.95
C ILE A 55 -2.38 10.41 -25.61
N ILE A 56 -2.79 9.58 -24.65
CA ILE A 56 -2.05 8.36 -24.30
C ILE A 56 -2.72 7.18 -25.00
N MET A 57 -2.13 6.72 -26.10
CA MET A 57 -2.32 5.35 -26.57
C MET A 57 -1.38 4.46 -25.76
N GLY A 58 -1.82 3.27 -25.34
CA GLY A 58 -0.88 2.26 -24.88
C GLY A 58 0.10 1.95 -26.02
N GLY A 59 1.39 2.29 -25.85
CA GLY A 59 2.48 1.87 -26.74
C GLY A 59 2.80 2.71 -27.99
N GLY A 60 2.20 3.89 -28.20
CA GLY A 60 2.62 4.77 -29.30
C GLY A 60 1.92 6.13 -29.33
N HIS A 61 2.61 7.20 -28.95
CA HIS A 61 2.04 8.55 -28.85
C HIS A 61 1.61 9.13 -30.22
N ARG A 62 0.30 9.32 -30.46
CA ARG A 62 -0.21 10.19 -31.54
C ARG A 62 -0.81 11.46 -30.95
N ARG A 63 -0.49 12.62 -31.56
CA ARG A 63 -0.81 13.96 -31.03
C ARG A 63 -2.04 14.54 -31.72
N LEU A 64 -3.08 14.91 -30.97
CA LEU A 64 -4.05 15.92 -31.41
C LEU A 64 -3.33 17.27 -31.32
N THR A 65 -3.13 17.94 -32.47
CA THR A 65 -2.63 19.32 -32.51
C THR A 65 -3.79 20.30 -32.55
N TRP A 66 -3.65 21.38 -31.78
CA TRP A 66 -4.61 22.46 -31.55
C TRP A 66 -5.17 23.15 -32.79
N ARG A 67 -4.51 22.97 -33.94
CA ARG A 67 -4.85 23.66 -35.19
C ARG A 67 -5.97 22.97 -35.98
N ASN A 68 -6.41 21.79 -35.56
CA ASN A 68 -7.41 21.05 -36.30
C ASN A 68 -8.79 21.34 -35.71
N PHE A 69 -9.58 22.15 -36.41
CA PHE A 69 -11.02 22.25 -36.14
C PHE A 69 -11.67 20.90 -36.45
N ILE A 70 -12.33 20.29 -35.45
CA ILE A 70 -13.00 19.00 -35.59
C ILE A 70 -14.48 19.20 -35.31
N ASN A 71 -15.30 19.06 -36.35
CA ASN A 71 -16.75 19.22 -36.29
C ASN A 71 -17.52 18.01 -36.86
N THR A 72 -16.82 16.99 -37.36
CA THR A 72 -17.41 15.75 -37.87
C THR A 72 -16.63 14.53 -37.36
N GLU A 73 -17.29 13.38 -37.32
CA GLU A 73 -16.64 12.10 -37.01
C GLU A 73 -15.48 11.81 -37.96
N ASP A 74 -15.65 12.12 -39.25
CA ASP A 74 -14.65 11.88 -40.29
C ASP A 74 -13.40 12.74 -40.11
N SER A 75 -13.59 14.04 -39.82
CA SER A 75 -12.50 14.95 -39.45
C SER A 75 -11.74 14.43 -38.23
N CYS A 76 -12.45 13.88 -37.24
CA CYS A 76 -11.82 13.30 -36.05
C CYS A 76 -10.97 12.06 -36.40
N ARG A 77 -11.52 11.12 -37.18
CA ARG A 77 -10.80 9.91 -37.63
C ARG A 77 -9.54 10.26 -38.44
N LYS A 78 -9.59 11.28 -39.31
CA LYS A 78 -8.45 11.78 -40.10
C LYS A 78 -7.32 12.33 -39.25
N VAL A 79 -7.65 13.00 -38.14
CA VAL A 79 -6.65 13.56 -37.23
C VAL A 79 -6.01 12.48 -36.37
N LEU A 80 -6.81 11.54 -35.86
CA LEU A 80 -6.33 10.44 -35.01
C LEU A 80 -5.53 9.38 -35.79
N ILE A 81 -5.92 9.12 -37.03
CA ILE A 81 -5.21 8.20 -37.93
C ILE A 81 -4.84 8.92 -39.24
N PRO A 82 -3.66 9.55 -39.31
CA PRO A 82 -3.19 10.21 -40.53
C PRO A 82 -3.13 9.29 -41.75
N ALA A 83 -2.86 7.98 -41.55
CA ALA A 83 -2.85 6.98 -42.62
C ALA A 83 -4.19 6.85 -43.35
N ARG A 84 -5.32 7.25 -42.73
CA ARG A 84 -6.63 7.30 -43.43
C ARG A 84 -6.64 8.30 -44.57
N ARG A 85 -5.77 9.31 -44.57
CA ARG A 85 -5.67 10.27 -45.68
C ARG A 85 -5.40 9.56 -47.02
N LEU A 86 -4.66 8.45 -46.99
CA LEU A 86 -4.38 7.63 -48.17
C LEU A 86 -5.65 7.04 -48.79
N LEU A 87 -6.65 6.67 -48.00
CA LEU A 87 -7.93 6.16 -48.52
C LEU A 87 -8.61 7.23 -49.39
N TYR A 88 -8.70 8.46 -48.89
CA TYR A 88 -9.31 9.56 -49.63
C TYR A 88 -8.45 10.00 -50.83
N THR A 89 -7.12 10.02 -50.70
CA THR A 89 -6.21 10.31 -51.82
C THR A 89 -6.36 9.30 -52.96
N LEU A 90 -6.70 8.05 -52.63
CA LEU A 90 -6.93 6.98 -53.59
C LEU A 90 -8.42 6.82 -53.97
N HIS A 91 -9.30 7.71 -53.52
CA HIS A 91 -10.75 7.63 -53.72
C HIS A 91 -11.37 6.29 -53.29
N LEU A 92 -10.86 5.72 -52.19
CA LEU A 92 -11.34 4.47 -51.59
C LEU A 92 -12.29 4.78 -50.43
N ASP A 93 -13.48 4.17 -50.47
CA ASP A 93 -14.45 4.21 -49.39
C ASP A 93 -14.40 2.95 -48.52
N ILE A 94 -14.69 3.12 -47.23
CA ILE A 94 -14.85 1.98 -46.32
C ILE A 94 -16.29 1.47 -46.46
N PRO A 95 -16.51 0.16 -46.68
CA PRO A 95 -17.84 -0.39 -46.87
C PRO A 95 -18.80 -0.04 -45.72
N GLN A 96 -20.02 0.35 -46.08
CA GLN A 96 -21.06 0.72 -45.12
C GLN A 96 -21.30 -0.40 -44.11
N GLY A 97 -21.37 -0.05 -42.82
CA GLY A 97 -21.57 -1.00 -41.73
C GLY A 97 -20.30 -1.69 -41.20
N ARG A 98 -19.12 -1.43 -41.79
CA ARG A 98 -17.84 -1.94 -41.25
C ARG A 98 -17.19 -1.04 -40.20
N GLU A 99 -17.59 0.24 -40.13
CA GLU A 99 -17.15 1.16 -39.08
C GLU A 99 -18.29 1.46 -38.11
N PHE A 100 -17.96 1.47 -36.83
CA PHE A 100 -18.89 1.92 -35.81
C PHE A 100 -18.94 3.45 -35.77
N ASN A 101 -20.11 3.96 -35.39
CA ASN A 101 -20.24 5.35 -34.96
C ASN A 101 -19.36 5.56 -33.71
N LEU A 102 -18.53 6.60 -33.70
CA LEU A 102 -17.61 6.89 -32.57
C LEU A 102 -18.34 7.12 -31.24
N ARG A 103 -19.64 7.45 -31.28
CA ARG A 103 -20.50 7.68 -30.13
C ARG A 103 -21.10 6.40 -29.54
N ASN A 104 -21.33 5.40 -30.38
CA ASN A 104 -22.09 4.18 -30.04
C ASN A 104 -21.26 2.91 -30.28
N GLY A 105 -19.92 3.02 -30.25
CA GLY A 105 -19.02 1.89 -30.39
C GLY A 105 -19.29 0.80 -29.35
N PRO A 106 -19.09 -0.49 -29.67
CA PRO A 106 -19.33 -1.58 -28.73
C PRO A 106 -18.39 -1.46 -27.53
N ILE A 107 -18.96 -1.33 -26.33
CA ILE A 107 -18.27 -1.17 -25.03
C ILE A 107 -17.30 -2.34 -24.73
N THR A 108 -17.48 -3.48 -25.41
CA THR A 108 -16.78 -4.73 -25.13
C THR A 108 -16.23 -5.35 -26.41
N ARG A 109 -14.94 -5.17 -26.68
CA ARG A 109 -14.13 -6.09 -27.53
C ARG A 109 -12.64 -5.89 -27.25
N HIS A 110 -11.86 -6.93 -27.57
CA HIS A 110 -10.41 -6.97 -27.43
C HIS A 110 -9.74 -5.82 -28.18
N TYR A 111 -9.56 -4.68 -27.51
CA TYR A 111 -8.79 -3.57 -28.03
C TYR A 111 -7.31 -3.95 -28.04
N ASP A 112 -6.73 -3.90 -29.21
CA ASP A 112 -5.29 -4.01 -29.38
C ASP A 112 -4.74 -2.58 -29.34
N TYR A 113 -4.22 -2.18 -28.17
CA TYR A 113 -3.70 -0.83 -27.94
C TYR A 113 -2.55 -0.46 -28.90
N ASN A 114 -1.95 -1.46 -29.56
CA ASN A 114 -0.87 -1.32 -30.53
C ASN A 114 -1.28 -1.69 -31.97
N SER A 115 -2.56 -1.63 -32.31
CA SER A 115 -2.97 -1.95 -33.68
C SER A 115 -2.61 -0.81 -34.64
N GLU A 116 -1.94 -1.12 -35.75
CA GLU A 116 -1.78 -0.21 -36.90
C GLU A 116 -3.10 -0.04 -37.69
N SER A 117 -4.25 -0.35 -37.08
CA SER A 117 -5.55 -0.30 -37.74
C SER A 117 -5.93 1.11 -38.17
N ILE A 118 -6.56 1.18 -39.33
CA ILE A 118 -7.20 2.38 -39.88
C ILE A 118 -8.57 2.68 -39.25
N HIS A 119 -9.13 1.74 -38.48
CA HIS A 119 -10.37 1.92 -37.73
C HIS A 119 -10.05 2.45 -36.33
N VAL A 120 -10.76 3.49 -35.88
CA VAL A 120 -10.57 4.11 -34.56
C VAL A 120 -11.85 4.03 -33.75
N ASP A 121 -11.66 3.86 -32.45
CA ASP A 121 -12.67 4.04 -31.41
C ASP A 121 -12.16 5.08 -30.40
N ILE A 122 -13.07 5.89 -29.85
CA ILE A 122 -12.71 6.97 -28.91
C ILE A 122 -13.45 6.76 -27.61
N ARG A 123 -12.73 6.83 -26.49
CA ARG A 123 -13.33 6.78 -25.16
C ARG A 123 -12.69 7.78 -24.23
N ILE A 124 -13.50 8.33 -23.32
CA ILE A 124 -12.97 9.09 -22.19
C ILE A 124 -12.48 8.07 -21.17
N LYS A 125 -11.26 8.28 -20.68
CA LYS A 125 -10.73 7.47 -19.60
C LYS A 125 -11.36 7.92 -18.29
N ASP A 126 -11.93 6.98 -17.54
CA ASP A 126 -12.55 7.25 -16.22
C ASP A 126 -11.62 7.99 -15.26
N ILE A 127 -10.30 7.84 -15.42
CA ILE A 127 -9.29 8.55 -14.65
C ILE A 127 -9.47 10.08 -14.68
N PHE A 128 -9.99 10.64 -15.78
CA PHE A 128 -10.24 12.07 -15.88
C PHE A 128 -11.34 12.50 -14.90
N PHE A 129 -12.49 11.81 -14.91
CA PHE A 129 -13.60 12.09 -14.01
C PHE A 129 -13.22 11.83 -12.56
N HIS A 130 -12.48 10.75 -12.29
CA HIS A 130 -11.93 10.49 -10.95
C HIS A 130 -11.00 11.61 -10.49
N SER A 131 -10.08 12.06 -11.35
CA SER A 131 -9.15 13.15 -11.03
C SER A 131 -9.91 14.44 -10.72
N LEU A 132 -10.89 14.81 -11.55
CA LEU A 132 -11.71 16.01 -11.32
C LEU A 132 -12.52 15.91 -10.03
N PHE A 133 -13.16 14.76 -9.80
CA PHE A 133 -13.91 14.50 -8.57
C PHE A 133 -13.03 14.61 -7.33
N PHE A 134 -11.83 14.01 -7.36
CA PHE A 134 -10.88 14.11 -6.25
C PHE A 134 -10.39 15.54 -6.03
N SER A 135 -10.16 16.33 -7.08
CA SER A 135 -9.82 17.75 -6.92
C SER A 135 -10.94 18.54 -6.25
N ILE A 136 -12.21 18.29 -6.61
CA ILE A 136 -13.36 18.93 -5.96
C ILE A 136 -13.46 18.52 -4.49
N LEU A 137 -13.27 17.23 -4.20
CA LEU A 137 -13.27 16.72 -2.83
C LEU A 137 -12.15 17.34 -1.99
N GLU A 138 -10.94 17.43 -2.52
CA GLU A 138 -9.81 18.06 -1.84
C GLU A 138 -10.13 19.52 -1.51
N CYS A 139 -10.67 20.29 -2.47
CA CYS A 139 -11.14 21.65 -2.22
C CYS A 139 -12.23 21.73 -1.15
N ALA A 140 -13.17 20.78 -1.14
CA ALA A 140 -14.24 20.72 -0.15
C ALA A 140 -13.72 20.39 1.26
N PHE A 141 -12.69 19.53 1.39
CA PHE A 141 -12.04 19.27 2.67
C PHE A 141 -11.21 20.46 3.16
N VAL A 142 -10.58 21.23 2.27
CA VAL A 142 -9.73 22.36 2.64
C VAL A 142 -10.58 23.58 3.02
N ASN A 143 -11.62 23.89 2.24
CA ASN A 143 -12.39 25.12 2.38
C ASN A 143 -13.73 24.94 3.08
N GLY A 144 -14.22 23.70 3.21
CA GLY A 144 -15.51 23.41 3.82
C GLY A 144 -15.50 23.55 5.34
N SER A 145 -16.58 24.11 5.88
CA SER A 145 -16.79 24.22 7.33
C SER A 145 -17.31 22.93 7.98
N ASP A 146 -18.04 22.10 7.24
CA ASP A 146 -18.67 20.86 7.76
C ASP A 146 -18.10 19.62 7.06
N LYS A 147 -16.89 19.25 7.46
CA LYS A 147 -16.14 18.14 6.86
C LYS A 147 -16.70 16.78 7.27
N LEU A 148 -17.27 16.64 8.46
CA LEU A 148 -17.97 15.42 8.87
C LEU A 148 -19.19 15.13 7.99
N LYS A 149 -19.97 16.15 7.62
CA LYS A 149 -21.08 15.98 6.67
C LYS A 149 -20.57 15.53 5.30
N LEU A 150 -19.43 16.04 4.84
CA LEU A 150 -18.80 15.57 3.60
C LEU A 150 -18.38 14.10 3.70
N ILE A 151 -17.80 13.67 4.83
CA ILE A 151 -17.43 12.27 5.09
C ILE A 151 -18.67 11.38 5.09
N ARG A 152 -19.76 11.80 5.74
CA ARG A 152 -21.05 11.08 5.71
C ARG A 152 -21.59 10.95 4.29
N TRP A 153 -21.59 12.05 3.54
CA TRP A 153 -22.00 12.04 2.14
C TRP A 153 -21.15 11.09 1.31
N LEU A 154 -19.82 11.05 1.50
CA LEU A 154 -18.94 10.08 0.83
C LEU A 154 -19.27 8.64 1.23
N LEU A 155 -19.58 8.39 2.50
CA LEU A 155 -19.96 7.08 2.98
C LEU A 155 -21.26 6.58 2.33
N ASP A 156 -22.20 7.47 2.04
CA ASP A 156 -23.48 7.11 1.41
C ASP A 156 -23.37 7.06 -0.13
N PHE A 157 -22.68 8.02 -0.74
CA PHE A 157 -22.67 8.21 -2.19
C PHE A 157 -21.56 7.47 -2.92
N ALA A 158 -20.36 7.36 -2.32
CA ALA A 158 -19.18 6.93 -3.08
C ALA A 158 -19.37 5.50 -3.65
N PRO A 159 -19.29 5.31 -4.98
CA PRO A 159 -19.35 3.98 -5.57
C PRO A 159 -18.12 3.15 -5.17
N PRO A 160 -18.17 1.79 -5.26
CA PRO A 160 -17.09 0.91 -4.82
C PRO A 160 -15.72 1.22 -5.44
N GLU A 161 -15.70 1.74 -6.66
CA GLU A 161 -14.50 2.15 -7.40
C GLU A 161 -13.74 3.29 -6.70
N LEU A 162 -14.43 4.08 -5.86
CA LEU A 162 -13.85 5.15 -5.06
C LEU A 162 -13.42 4.71 -3.65
N ALA A 163 -13.46 3.41 -3.35
CA ALA A 163 -12.97 2.88 -2.07
C ALA A 163 -11.50 3.24 -1.79
N ASN A 164 -10.70 3.41 -2.86
CA ASN A 164 -9.30 3.82 -2.76
C ASN A 164 -9.16 5.34 -2.94
N LEU A 165 -9.37 6.09 -1.85
CA LEU A 165 -9.13 7.53 -1.85
C LEU A 165 -7.65 7.86 -2.09
N PRO A 166 -7.32 8.92 -2.86
CA PRO A 166 -5.97 9.46 -2.93
C PRO A 166 -5.45 9.83 -1.54
N ASN A 167 -4.15 9.61 -1.30
CA ASN A 167 -3.54 9.81 0.02
C ASN A 167 -3.80 11.22 0.60
N ARG A 168 -3.83 12.27 -0.22
CA ARG A 168 -4.10 13.64 0.24
C ARG A 168 -5.50 13.77 0.87
N ILE A 169 -6.52 13.28 0.16
CA ILE A 169 -7.91 13.27 0.63
C ILE A 169 -8.05 12.37 1.84
N LEU A 170 -7.43 11.18 1.78
CA LEU A 170 -7.41 10.25 2.90
C LEU A 170 -6.85 10.90 4.17
N ASN A 171 -5.86 11.78 4.06
CA ASN A 171 -5.25 12.44 5.22
C ASN A 171 -6.16 13.46 5.86
N HIS A 172 -6.88 14.24 5.06
CA HIS A 172 -7.94 15.09 5.57
C HIS A 172 -9.04 14.24 6.21
N PHE A 173 -9.52 13.21 5.50
CA PHE A 173 -10.55 12.30 5.97
C PHE A 173 -10.19 11.67 7.34
N LEU A 174 -8.98 11.13 7.47
CA LEU A 174 -8.52 10.48 8.70
C LEU A 174 -8.32 11.46 9.86
N THR A 175 -7.75 12.63 9.57
CA THR A 175 -7.56 13.69 10.57
C THR A 175 -8.89 14.15 11.14
N GLU A 176 -9.86 14.44 10.26
CA GLU A 176 -11.19 14.90 10.69
C GLU A 176 -11.95 13.83 11.47
N MET A 177 -11.92 12.56 11.02
CA MET A 177 -12.51 11.49 11.81
C MET A 177 -11.87 11.37 13.20
N HIS A 178 -10.55 11.44 13.28
CA HIS A 178 -9.84 11.34 14.55
C HIS A 178 -10.18 12.48 15.52
N LEU A 179 -10.36 13.71 15.01
CA LEU A 179 -10.66 14.89 15.81
C LEU A 179 -12.11 14.96 16.25
N GLU A 180 -13.05 14.65 15.36
CA GLU A 180 -14.47 15.00 15.57
C GLU A 180 -15.39 13.80 15.79
N CYS A 181 -14.94 12.57 15.49
CA CYS A 181 -15.81 11.41 15.52
C CYS A 181 -15.50 10.45 16.67
N THR A 182 -16.49 10.24 17.55
CA THR A 182 -16.45 9.23 18.62
C THR A 182 -17.39 8.04 18.38
N ASP A 183 -18.26 8.12 17.37
CA ASP A 183 -19.21 7.06 17.02
C ASP A 183 -18.51 5.87 16.35
N SER A 184 -18.38 4.78 17.11
CA SER A 184 -17.73 3.55 16.65
C SER A 184 -18.48 2.86 15.50
N ILE A 185 -19.80 3.02 15.41
CA ILE A 185 -20.61 2.43 14.33
C ILE A 185 -20.31 3.13 13.02
N PHE A 186 -20.30 4.47 13.04
CA PHE A 186 -19.93 5.27 11.88
C PHE A 186 -18.50 5.01 11.42
N VAL A 187 -17.52 5.06 12.34
CA VAL A 187 -16.11 4.78 12.01
C VAL A 187 -15.95 3.39 11.39
N ASN A 188 -16.64 2.37 11.91
CA ASN A 188 -16.59 1.02 11.35
C ASN A 188 -17.15 0.94 9.92
N LYS A 189 -18.22 1.67 9.62
CA LYS A 189 -18.73 1.77 8.23
C LYS A 189 -17.66 2.37 7.31
N CYS A 190 -16.96 3.42 7.75
CA CYS A 190 -15.85 4.02 7.01
C CYS A 190 -14.66 3.05 6.84
N LEU A 191 -14.27 2.32 7.90
CA LEU A 191 -13.21 1.31 7.87
C LEU A 191 -13.48 0.23 6.81
N LYS A 192 -14.73 -0.22 6.71
CA LYS A 192 -15.19 -1.22 5.73
C LYS A 192 -15.16 -0.66 4.31
N LYS A 193 -15.73 0.53 4.10
CA LYS A 193 -15.90 1.11 2.76
C LYS A 193 -14.58 1.56 2.14
N PHE A 194 -13.70 2.18 2.93
CA PHE A 194 -12.49 2.85 2.42
C PHE A 194 -11.18 2.11 2.76
N HIS A 195 -11.26 0.90 3.32
CA HIS A 195 -10.09 0.07 3.67
C HIS A 195 -9.02 0.81 4.50
N LEU A 196 -9.43 1.70 5.40
CA LEU A 196 -8.57 2.71 6.04
C LEU A 196 -7.34 2.13 6.76
N ILE A 197 -7.46 0.96 7.41
CA ILE A 197 -6.31 0.29 8.07
C ILE A 197 -5.26 -0.14 7.04
N GLY A 198 -5.67 -0.58 5.85
CA GLY A 198 -4.71 -0.89 4.79
C GLY A 198 -4.07 0.36 4.19
N SER A 199 -4.83 1.45 4.15
CA SER A 199 -4.35 2.71 3.59
C SER A 199 -3.37 3.45 4.51
N ILE A 200 -3.51 3.30 5.83
CA ILE A 200 -2.56 3.87 6.80
C ILE A 200 -1.17 3.21 6.73
N CYS A 201 -1.04 2.02 6.12
CA CYS A 201 0.27 1.42 5.84
C CYS A 201 1.14 2.30 4.91
N ARG A 202 0.57 3.33 4.27
CA ARG A 202 1.26 4.23 3.34
C ARG A 202 1.77 5.51 4.02
N GLN A 203 1.62 5.64 5.34
CA GLN A 203 2.07 6.81 6.09
C GLN A 203 2.27 6.54 7.58
N GLU A 204 3.15 7.29 8.21
CA GLU A 204 3.37 7.20 9.66
C GLU A 204 2.42 8.13 10.41
N GLN A 205 1.39 7.56 11.05
CA GLN A 205 0.38 8.29 11.82
C GLN A 205 -0.08 7.46 13.03
N PRO A 206 0.77 7.31 14.06
CA PRO A 206 0.54 6.35 15.16
C PRO A 206 -0.75 6.64 15.95
N LYS A 207 -1.07 7.93 16.20
CA LYS A 207 -2.28 8.34 16.94
C LYS A 207 -3.58 7.99 16.19
N ILE A 208 -3.60 8.25 14.88
CA ILE A 208 -4.75 7.93 14.03
C ILE A 208 -4.88 6.41 13.90
N LEU A 209 -3.77 5.68 13.75
CA LEU A 209 -3.79 4.22 13.72
C LEU A 209 -4.40 3.65 15.02
N GLU A 210 -3.96 4.14 16.17
CA GLU A 210 -4.51 3.76 17.47
C GLU A 210 -6.02 4.02 17.54
N TYR A 211 -6.46 5.21 17.15
CA TYR A 211 -7.88 5.57 17.07
C TYR A 211 -8.68 4.60 16.19
N LEU A 212 -8.20 4.28 14.99
CA LEU A 212 -8.88 3.35 14.08
C LEU A 212 -8.95 1.93 14.66
N LEU A 213 -7.87 1.45 15.29
CA LEU A 213 -7.82 0.13 15.91
C LEU A 213 -8.74 0.00 17.12
N TYR A 214 -8.85 1.06 17.93
CA TYR A 214 -9.81 1.16 19.03
C TYR A 214 -11.25 0.99 18.54
N HIS A 215 -11.67 1.77 17.53
CA HIS A 215 -13.02 1.67 16.98
C HIS A 215 -13.27 0.35 16.24
N ALA A 216 -12.26 -0.21 15.58
CA ALA A 216 -12.35 -1.54 14.98
C ALA A 216 -12.66 -2.61 16.04
N ASN A 217 -11.97 -2.56 17.19
CA ASN A 217 -12.17 -3.53 18.27
C ASN A 217 -13.55 -3.37 18.94
N LYS A 218 -13.97 -2.13 19.24
CA LYS A 218 -15.28 -1.82 19.82
C LYS A 218 -16.45 -2.38 19.01
N SER A 219 -16.30 -2.39 17.69
CA SER A 219 -17.34 -2.84 16.76
C SER A 219 -17.18 -4.29 16.31
N ALA A 220 -16.33 -5.07 17.01
CA ALA A 220 -15.97 -6.45 16.68
C ALA A 220 -15.57 -6.64 15.20
N TYR A 221 -14.94 -5.62 14.62
CA TYR A 221 -14.49 -5.65 13.24
C TYR A 221 -13.37 -6.68 13.08
N SER A 222 -13.72 -7.83 12.50
CA SER A 222 -12.73 -8.83 12.12
C SER A 222 -11.95 -8.32 10.92
N THR A 223 -10.72 -7.87 11.14
CA THR A 223 -9.75 -7.79 10.05
C THR A 223 -9.55 -9.21 9.52
N LYS A 224 -9.98 -9.48 8.28
CA LYS A 224 -9.75 -10.79 7.63
C LYS A 224 -8.28 -11.16 7.80
N LYS A 225 -8.00 -12.43 8.12
CA LYS A 225 -6.62 -12.94 8.18
C LYS A 225 -5.89 -12.53 6.91
N CYS A 226 -4.73 -11.91 7.07
CA CYS A 226 -3.88 -11.60 5.92
C CYS A 226 -3.47 -12.94 5.30
N PRO A 227 -3.73 -13.19 4.00
CA PRO A 227 -3.21 -14.39 3.35
C PRO A 227 -1.68 -14.38 3.46
N SER A 228 -1.07 -15.55 3.65
CA SER A 228 0.39 -15.70 3.82
C SER A 228 1.22 -15.11 2.66
N SER A 229 0.59 -14.86 1.51
CA SER A 229 1.18 -14.22 0.33
C SER A 229 1.31 -12.69 0.42
N LYS A 230 0.58 -12.03 1.33
CA LYS A 230 0.67 -10.57 1.53
C LYS A 230 1.60 -10.24 2.70
N PRO A 231 2.32 -9.11 2.66
CA PRO A 231 3.18 -8.70 3.76
C PRO A 231 2.32 -8.43 5.01
N SER A 232 2.85 -8.78 6.19
CA SER A 232 2.18 -8.39 7.43
C SER A 232 2.20 -6.87 7.57
N PHE A 233 1.31 -6.30 8.39
CA PHE A 233 1.32 -4.85 8.66
C PHE A 233 2.68 -4.38 9.19
N ILE A 234 3.27 -5.15 10.10
CA ILE A 234 4.59 -4.86 10.67
C ILE A 234 5.67 -4.87 9.58
N ASP A 235 5.63 -5.85 8.68
CA ASP A 235 6.60 -5.91 7.58
C ASP A 235 6.45 -4.72 6.62
N MET A 236 5.21 -4.32 6.32
CA MET A 236 4.95 -3.11 5.52
C MET A 236 5.52 -1.87 6.22
N CYS A 237 5.32 -1.73 7.53
CA CYS A 237 5.90 -0.65 8.32
C CYS A 237 7.43 -0.65 8.28
N ILE A 238 8.10 -1.80 8.41
CA ILE A 238 9.56 -1.90 8.31
C ILE A 238 10.04 -1.55 6.90
N SER A 239 9.40 -2.11 5.86
CA SER A 239 9.75 -1.84 4.46
C SER A 239 9.57 -0.37 4.07
N SER A 240 8.53 0.29 4.57
CA SER A 240 8.23 1.69 4.29
C SER A 240 8.79 2.66 5.34
N LEU A 241 9.52 2.15 6.34
CA LEU A 241 10.15 2.92 7.42
C LEU A 241 9.16 3.68 8.32
N TYR A 242 7.89 3.26 8.36
CA TYR A 242 6.84 3.81 9.22
C TYR A 242 6.82 3.08 10.56
N LEU A 243 7.94 3.15 11.27
CA LEU A 243 8.24 2.38 12.46
C LEU A 243 7.34 2.73 13.66
N LEU A 244 6.94 3.99 13.81
CA LEU A 244 6.12 4.45 14.93
C LEU A 244 4.71 3.84 14.91
N ASN A 245 4.24 3.35 13.76
CA ASN A 245 2.96 2.65 13.66
C ASN A 245 2.98 1.24 14.30
N ILE A 246 4.17 0.63 14.49
CA ILE A 246 4.27 -0.76 14.96
C ILE A 246 3.80 -0.90 16.42
N GLY A 247 4.12 0.07 17.29
CA GLY A 247 3.69 0.08 18.68
C GLY A 247 2.17 0.08 18.84
N PRO A 248 1.45 1.08 18.30
CA PRO A 248 -0.01 1.10 18.26
C PRO A 248 -0.60 -0.16 17.64
N TYR A 249 -0.02 -0.69 16.55
CA TYR A 249 -0.51 -1.92 15.96
C TYR A 249 -0.42 -3.11 16.93
N LEU A 250 0.75 -3.32 17.55
CA LEU A 250 0.97 -4.41 18.51
C LEU A 250 0.21 -4.22 19.83
N LYS A 251 -0.20 -3.00 20.18
CA LYS A 251 -1.10 -2.75 21.32
C LYS A 251 -2.47 -3.41 21.11
N TYR A 252 -3.02 -3.35 19.90
CA TYR A 252 -4.37 -3.86 19.59
C TYR A 252 -4.40 -5.19 18.84
N ARG A 253 -3.24 -5.68 18.36
CA ARG A 253 -3.12 -6.92 17.57
C ARG A 253 -2.04 -7.82 18.16
N ASN A 254 -2.19 -9.13 17.97
CA ASN A 254 -1.25 -10.14 18.44
C ASN A 254 -0.61 -10.91 17.26
N GLU A 255 -0.16 -10.17 16.24
CA GLU A 255 0.30 -10.76 14.98
C GLU A 255 1.57 -10.09 14.46
N ALA A 256 2.72 -10.72 14.72
CA ALA A 256 3.93 -10.57 13.93
C ALA A 256 4.12 -11.85 13.11
N CYS A 257 3.48 -11.89 11.94
CA CYS A 257 3.47 -13.08 11.08
C CYS A 257 4.63 -13.05 10.08
N PHE A 258 5.09 -14.24 9.68
CA PHE A 258 5.97 -14.39 8.53
C PHE A 258 5.18 -14.18 7.24
N SER A 259 5.78 -13.47 6.29
CA SER A 259 5.26 -13.33 4.94
C SER A 259 6.35 -13.57 3.91
N THR A 260 6.06 -14.41 2.91
CA THR A 260 6.99 -14.69 1.81
C THR A 260 7.27 -13.44 0.98
N SER A 261 6.27 -12.55 0.79
CA SER A 261 6.49 -11.31 0.05
C SER A 261 7.40 -10.35 0.80
N ALA A 262 7.23 -10.23 2.12
CA ALA A 262 8.10 -9.42 2.98
C ALA A 262 9.53 -9.97 3.00
N TYR A 263 9.67 -11.29 3.15
CA TYR A 263 10.95 -11.97 3.10
C TYR A 263 11.73 -11.67 1.81
N THR A 264 11.07 -11.82 0.65
CA THR A 264 11.68 -11.49 -0.65
C THR A 264 12.03 -10.01 -0.76
N HIS A 265 11.18 -9.13 -0.23
CA HIS A 265 11.44 -7.69 -0.23
C HIS A 265 12.65 -7.32 0.64
N PHE A 266 12.79 -7.87 1.85
CA PHE A 266 13.94 -7.61 2.70
C PHE A 266 15.25 -8.09 2.08
N LYS A 267 15.26 -9.27 1.44
CA LYS A 267 16.41 -9.72 0.64
C LYS A 267 16.74 -8.72 -0.47
N ARG A 268 15.71 -8.24 -1.18
CA ARG A 268 15.86 -7.25 -2.25
C ARG A 268 16.48 -5.95 -1.75
N TYR A 269 15.98 -5.46 -0.64
CA TYR A 269 16.47 -4.22 -0.05
C TYR A 269 17.92 -4.35 0.40
N LEU A 270 18.27 -5.42 1.10
CA LEU A 270 19.63 -5.62 1.63
C LEU A 270 20.66 -5.77 0.52
N TYR A 271 20.37 -6.51 -0.55
CA TYR A 271 21.33 -6.60 -1.67
C TYR A 271 21.56 -5.25 -2.36
N LEU A 272 20.55 -4.37 -2.40
CA LEU A 272 20.70 -3.04 -3.00
C LEU A 272 21.46 -2.05 -2.11
N ARG A 273 21.51 -2.30 -0.80
CA ARG A 273 22.08 -1.39 0.19
C ARG A 273 23.45 -1.81 0.71
N LYS A 274 23.78 -3.09 0.62
CA LYS A 274 25.02 -3.67 1.15
C LYS A 274 25.68 -4.51 0.08
N GLU A 275 26.78 -3.99 -0.47
CA GLU A 275 27.51 -4.60 -1.59
C GLU A 275 27.92 -6.05 -1.31
N ASN A 276 28.32 -6.35 -0.07
CA ASN A 276 28.73 -7.69 0.34
C ASN A 276 27.55 -8.68 0.44
N LEU A 277 26.33 -8.21 0.69
CA LEU A 277 25.13 -9.05 0.84
C LEU A 277 24.49 -9.36 -0.52
N THR A 278 25.22 -10.07 -1.38
CA THR A 278 24.73 -10.46 -2.70
C THR A 278 23.52 -11.38 -2.62
N ARG A 279 22.78 -11.50 -3.74
CA ARG A 279 21.63 -12.42 -3.83
C ARG A 279 22.00 -13.86 -3.46
N GLN A 280 23.16 -14.34 -3.92
CA GLN A 280 23.64 -15.70 -3.64
C GLN A 280 23.92 -15.90 -2.15
N VAL A 281 24.50 -14.91 -1.47
CA VAL A 281 24.73 -14.96 -0.02
C VAL A 281 23.42 -15.05 0.74
N LEU A 282 22.45 -14.18 0.41
CA LEU A 282 21.14 -14.17 1.07
C LEU A 282 20.33 -15.46 0.82
N GLU A 283 20.57 -16.15 -0.30
CA GLU A 283 20.00 -17.46 -0.60
C GLU A 283 20.75 -18.59 0.14
N LYS A 284 22.08 -18.51 0.30
CA LYS A 284 22.87 -19.48 1.07
C LYS A 284 22.42 -19.58 2.54
N ALA A 285 22.01 -18.46 3.14
CA ALA A 285 21.46 -18.43 4.49
C ALA A 285 20.22 -19.34 4.67
N GLU A 286 19.48 -19.66 3.59
CA GLU A 286 18.35 -20.60 3.63
C GLU A 286 18.78 -22.06 3.84
N GLY A 287 20.04 -22.40 3.60
CA GLY A 287 20.60 -23.73 3.88
C GLY A 287 20.83 -23.99 5.37
N TRP A 288 20.95 -22.94 6.18
CA TRP A 288 21.28 -23.03 7.61
C TRP A 288 20.08 -22.89 8.54
N MET A 289 19.03 -22.20 8.09
CA MET A 289 17.85 -21.95 8.91
C MET A 289 16.57 -21.84 8.07
N SER A 290 15.43 -22.09 8.71
CA SER A 290 14.14 -21.96 8.03
C SER A 290 13.89 -20.54 7.50
N LYS A 291 13.09 -20.39 6.43
CA LYS A 291 12.72 -19.07 5.89
C LYS A 291 12.09 -18.14 6.92
N LYS A 292 11.28 -18.69 7.83
CA LYS A 292 10.68 -17.92 8.94
C LYS A 292 11.77 -17.38 9.88
N ARG A 293 12.76 -18.21 10.20
CA ARG A 293 13.90 -17.83 11.05
C ARG A 293 14.77 -16.77 10.36
N ASN A 294 15.14 -17.00 9.10
CA ASN A 294 15.91 -16.05 8.31
C ASN A 294 15.17 -14.72 8.15
N HIS A 295 13.85 -14.72 7.97
CA HIS A 295 13.05 -13.50 7.94
C HIS A 295 13.22 -12.63 9.20
N ARG A 296 13.34 -13.23 10.39
CA ARG A 296 13.62 -12.47 11.63
C ARG A 296 15.01 -11.87 11.63
N LEU A 297 16.01 -12.63 11.15
CA LEU A 297 17.37 -12.13 10.99
C LEU A 297 17.40 -10.95 10.00
N LEU A 298 16.71 -11.07 8.86
CA LEU A 298 16.59 -9.99 7.89
C LEU A 298 15.89 -8.75 8.50
N GLN A 299 14.87 -8.91 9.35
CA GLN A 299 14.27 -7.76 10.06
C GLN A 299 15.29 -7.03 10.95
N ILE A 300 16.16 -7.78 11.66
CA ILE A 300 17.26 -7.18 12.44
C ILE A 300 18.22 -6.42 11.53
N LEU A 301 18.68 -7.04 10.44
CA LEU A 301 19.61 -6.41 9.50
C LEU A 301 19.01 -5.17 8.84
N MET A 302 17.72 -5.20 8.49
CA MET A 302 16.99 -4.06 7.94
C MET A 302 16.99 -2.87 8.92
N LEU A 303 16.70 -3.12 10.20
CA LEU A 303 16.66 -2.09 11.23
C LEU A 303 18.07 -1.62 11.64
N PHE A 304 19.08 -2.49 11.57
CA PHE A 304 20.46 -2.16 11.87
C PHE A 304 21.13 -1.30 10.78
N TYR A 305 20.97 -1.68 9.51
CA TYR A 305 21.69 -1.03 8.41
C TYR A 305 21.01 0.23 7.87
N HIS A 306 19.74 0.43 8.18
CA HIS A 306 19.06 1.64 7.78
C HIS A 306 19.43 2.81 8.70
N ASN A 307 19.74 3.97 8.11
CA ASN A 307 20.13 5.16 8.87
C ASN A 307 18.88 5.97 9.23
N TYR A 308 18.37 5.75 10.44
CA TYR A 308 17.18 6.46 10.93
C TYR A 308 17.54 7.82 11.54
N PRO A 309 16.70 8.86 11.35
CA PRO A 309 16.89 10.15 12.00
C PRO A 309 16.91 10.05 13.53
N ASP A 310 15.96 9.28 14.08
CA ASP A 310 15.91 8.95 15.51
C ASP A 310 16.40 7.51 15.71
N ARG A 311 17.56 7.38 16.38
CA ARG A 311 18.20 6.08 16.64
C ARG A 311 17.54 5.29 17.78
N SER A 312 16.64 5.90 18.54
CA SER A 312 15.92 5.23 19.64
C SER A 312 14.75 4.38 19.15
N VAL A 313 14.15 4.74 18.00
CA VAL A 313 12.95 4.08 17.46
C VAL A 313 13.20 2.63 17.03
N PRO A 314 14.25 2.31 16.22
CA PRO A 314 14.44 0.94 15.74
C PRO A 314 14.69 -0.11 16.83
N PRO A 315 15.52 0.16 17.87
CA PRO A 315 15.62 -0.74 19.03
C PRO A 315 14.29 -0.99 19.74
N GLU A 316 13.47 0.06 19.93
CA GLU A 316 12.16 -0.07 20.57
C GLU A 316 11.20 -0.91 19.73
N VAL A 317 11.23 -0.76 18.40
CA VAL A 317 10.49 -1.62 17.48
C VAL A 317 10.92 -3.08 17.59
N LEU A 318 12.23 -3.35 17.64
CA LEU A 318 12.74 -4.71 17.86
C LEU A 318 12.23 -5.26 19.19
N ARG A 319 12.35 -4.49 20.28
CA ARG A 319 11.86 -4.86 21.61
C ARG A 319 10.39 -5.28 21.55
N LEU A 320 9.54 -4.48 20.91
CA LEU A 320 8.10 -4.73 20.80
C LEU A 320 7.79 -5.97 19.96
N ILE A 321 8.42 -6.13 18.79
CA ILE A 321 8.23 -7.30 17.91
C ILE A 321 8.64 -8.57 18.66
N TRP A 322 9.84 -8.59 19.24
CA TRP A 322 10.40 -9.75 19.93
C TRP A 322 9.68 -10.08 21.24
N ASN A 323 9.02 -9.11 21.86
CA ASN A 323 8.14 -9.36 23.01
C ASN A 323 6.75 -9.88 22.63
N SER A 324 6.39 -9.83 21.34
CA SER A 324 5.08 -10.27 20.81
C SER A 324 5.08 -11.67 20.18
N ILE A 325 6.25 -12.28 19.96
CA ILE A 325 6.41 -13.58 19.29
C ILE A 325 7.01 -14.62 20.22
N PRO A 326 6.68 -15.92 20.07
CA PRO A 326 7.24 -16.99 20.89
C PRO A 326 8.60 -17.51 20.39
N ASP A 327 9.16 -16.88 19.36
CA ASP A 327 10.37 -17.37 18.68
C ASP A 327 11.58 -17.26 19.65
N ALA A 328 12.46 -18.26 19.67
CA ALA A 328 13.70 -18.23 20.44
C ALA A 328 14.61 -17.09 20.00
N PHE A 329 15.54 -16.62 20.81
CA PHE A 329 16.45 -15.56 20.41
C PHE A 329 17.39 -16.01 19.29
N ILE A 330 17.77 -15.09 18.39
CA ILE A 330 18.82 -15.35 17.41
C ILE A 330 20.18 -15.31 18.10
N THR A 331 21.00 -16.35 17.88
CA THR A 331 22.34 -16.45 18.46
C THR A 331 23.39 -15.80 17.55
N LEU A 332 24.52 -15.39 18.12
CA LEU A 332 25.67 -14.93 17.33
C LEU A 332 26.15 -16.01 16.36
N GLU A 333 26.07 -17.28 16.77
CA GLU A 333 26.45 -18.42 15.95
C GLU A 333 25.53 -18.60 14.73
N GLU A 334 24.22 -18.36 14.87
CA GLU A 334 23.30 -18.32 13.71
C GLU A 334 23.67 -17.20 12.73
N ILE A 335 24.10 -16.03 13.24
CA ILE A 335 24.54 -14.91 12.39
C ILE A 335 25.83 -15.29 11.66
N ARG A 336 26.80 -15.87 12.37
CA ARG A 336 28.06 -16.37 11.80
C ARG A 336 27.80 -17.39 10.71
N ASN A 337 27.07 -18.46 11.00
CA ASN A 337 26.79 -19.50 10.00
C ASN A 337 26.07 -18.95 8.75
N ALA A 338 25.21 -17.94 8.90
CA ALA A 338 24.52 -17.33 7.79
C ALA A 338 25.40 -16.43 6.92
N TYR A 339 26.38 -15.73 7.50
CA TYR A 339 27.11 -14.63 6.85
C TYR A 339 28.64 -14.70 6.96
N ASP A 340 29.20 -15.82 7.41
CA ASP A 340 30.63 -16.07 7.46
C ASP A 340 31.27 -15.93 6.07
N GLY A 341 32.47 -15.34 6.05
CA GLY A 341 33.19 -14.96 4.83
C GLY A 341 32.57 -13.79 4.06
N VAL A 342 31.47 -13.19 4.54
CA VAL A 342 30.81 -12.04 3.90
C VAL A 342 30.78 -10.81 4.80
N LEU A 343 30.39 -11.00 6.06
CA LEU A 343 30.45 -9.97 7.10
C LEU A 343 31.67 -10.23 7.98
N SER A 344 32.32 -9.15 8.42
CA SER A 344 33.42 -9.28 9.37
C SER A 344 32.92 -9.71 10.75
N ASP A 345 33.76 -10.36 11.55
CA ASP A 345 33.44 -10.73 12.93
C ASP A 345 33.01 -9.53 13.78
N THR A 346 33.67 -8.39 13.59
CA THR A 346 33.33 -7.13 14.25
C THR A 346 31.93 -6.65 13.87
N GLU A 347 31.56 -6.74 12.59
CA GLU A 347 30.25 -6.34 12.11
C GLU A 347 29.15 -7.28 12.61
N MET A 348 29.38 -8.59 12.57
CA MET A 348 28.46 -9.58 13.14
C MET A 348 28.27 -9.38 14.65
N GLY A 349 29.36 -9.10 15.38
CA GLY A 349 29.31 -8.74 16.80
C GLY A 349 28.50 -7.47 17.06
N ASN A 350 28.66 -6.43 16.23
CA ASN A 350 27.88 -5.19 16.35
C ASN A 350 26.39 -5.40 16.08
N ILE A 351 26.03 -6.20 15.06
CA ILE A 351 24.64 -6.57 14.77
C ILE A 351 24.04 -7.32 15.97
N TYR A 352 24.77 -8.29 16.50
CA TYR A 352 24.32 -9.08 17.64
C TYR A 352 24.13 -8.22 18.89
N ASN A 353 25.11 -7.36 19.22
CA ASN A 353 25.05 -6.45 20.36
C ASN A 353 23.90 -5.44 20.24
N TYR A 354 23.67 -4.90 19.04
CA TYR A 354 22.53 -4.03 18.76
C TYR A 354 21.20 -4.74 19.03
N TYR A 355 21.06 -5.98 18.55
CA TYR A 355 19.87 -6.79 18.73
C TYR A 355 19.63 -7.18 20.20
N THR A 356 20.65 -7.67 20.91
CA THR A 356 20.51 -8.10 22.31
C THR A 356 20.26 -6.92 23.25
N ALA A 357 20.90 -5.77 23.00
CA ALA A 357 20.62 -4.54 23.72
C ALA A 357 19.16 -4.09 23.54
N ALA A 358 18.62 -4.17 22.32
CA ALA A 358 17.25 -3.77 22.03
C ALA A 358 16.20 -4.64 22.77
N ILE A 359 16.40 -5.95 22.82
CA ILE A 359 15.43 -6.87 23.43
C ILE A 359 15.60 -7.03 24.96
N GLY A 360 16.62 -6.38 25.54
CA GLY A 360 16.90 -6.41 26.97
C GLY A 360 17.47 -7.73 27.47
N GLU A 361 18.19 -8.46 26.62
CA GLU A 361 18.89 -9.68 27.03
C GLU A 361 20.36 -9.37 27.30
N THR A 362 20.76 -9.41 28.58
CA THR A 362 22.16 -9.34 28.96
C THR A 362 22.85 -10.68 28.69
N SER A 363 24.11 -10.57 28.28
CA SER A 363 24.99 -11.51 27.57
C SER A 363 25.24 -12.90 28.19
N GLN A 364 24.47 -13.34 29.18
CA GLN A 364 24.75 -14.57 29.95
C GLN A 364 24.01 -15.82 29.48
N ARG A 365 23.08 -15.72 28.52
CA ARG A 365 22.39 -16.90 27.95
C ARG A 365 23.11 -17.38 26.69
N GLN A 366 24.22 -18.08 26.88
CA GLN A 366 24.90 -18.81 25.80
C GLN A 366 24.05 -20.04 25.42
N GLY A 367 23.40 -19.99 24.26
CA GLY A 367 22.79 -21.15 23.62
C GLY A 367 21.40 -20.89 23.03
N ASN A 368 20.91 -21.87 22.25
CA ASN A 368 19.54 -21.98 21.74
C ASN A 368 18.52 -22.20 22.88
N THR A 369 18.62 -21.41 23.94
CA THR A 369 17.76 -21.55 25.10
C THR A 369 16.35 -21.09 24.75
N PRO A 370 15.32 -21.90 25.05
CA PRO A 370 13.96 -21.46 24.89
C PRO A 370 13.72 -20.20 25.72
N ARG A 371 12.81 -19.33 25.24
CA ARG A 371 12.38 -18.14 25.99
C ARG A 371 11.87 -18.56 27.38
N SER A 372 11.95 -17.66 28.36
CA SER A 372 11.43 -17.95 29.70
C SER A 372 9.94 -18.34 29.65
N LEU A 373 9.51 -19.15 30.61
CA LEU A 373 8.09 -19.49 30.78
C LEU A 373 7.23 -18.23 30.92
N LEU A 374 7.76 -17.21 31.60
CA LEU A 374 7.15 -15.89 31.70
C LEU A 374 6.87 -15.28 30.31
N HIS A 375 7.86 -15.29 29.43
CA HIS A 375 7.69 -14.78 28.06
C HIS A 375 6.67 -15.59 27.25
N TYR A 376 6.75 -16.93 27.31
CA TYR A 376 5.75 -17.79 26.65
C TYR A 376 4.34 -17.54 27.18
N SER A 377 4.19 -17.30 28.47
CA SER A 377 2.91 -16.96 29.11
C SER A 377 2.37 -15.65 28.56
N ARG A 378 3.20 -14.62 28.40
CA ARG A 378 2.81 -13.33 27.79
C ARG A 378 2.17 -13.53 26.43
N VAL A 379 2.89 -14.20 25.53
CA VAL A 379 2.48 -14.39 24.14
C VAL A 379 1.24 -15.29 24.08
N SER A 380 1.16 -16.30 24.95
CA SER A 380 0.03 -17.23 25.01
C SER A 380 -1.25 -16.56 25.50
N VAL A 381 -1.20 -15.80 26.60
CA VAL A 381 -2.35 -15.07 27.14
C VAL A 381 -2.88 -14.08 26.11
N ARG A 382 -2.00 -13.24 25.53
CA ARG A 382 -2.41 -12.29 24.48
C ARG A 382 -3.05 -12.99 23.29
N ARG A 383 -2.52 -14.15 22.88
CA ARG A 383 -3.07 -14.95 21.78
C ARG A 383 -4.45 -15.52 22.10
N ILE A 384 -4.64 -16.04 23.31
CA ILE A 384 -5.92 -16.61 23.77
C ILE A 384 -6.99 -15.51 23.82
N LEU A 385 -6.68 -14.37 24.43
CA LEU A 385 -7.57 -13.21 24.47
C LEU A 385 -8.00 -12.79 23.06
N PHE A 386 -7.02 -12.63 22.16
CA PHE A 386 -7.29 -12.24 20.78
C PHE A 386 -8.15 -13.27 20.02
N LYS A 387 -7.86 -14.57 20.17
CA LYS A 387 -8.67 -15.65 19.55
C LYS A 387 -10.11 -15.70 20.05
N ASN A 388 -10.32 -15.39 21.33
CA ASN A 388 -11.62 -15.37 21.97
C ASN A 388 -12.34 -14.02 21.85
N LYS A 389 -11.85 -13.11 21.00
CA LYS A 389 -12.43 -11.76 20.80
C LYS A 389 -12.45 -10.87 22.05
N HIS A 390 -11.63 -11.19 23.05
CA HIS A 390 -11.28 -10.27 24.13
C HIS A 390 -10.18 -9.34 23.60
N TRP A 391 -10.61 -8.32 22.86
CA TRP A 391 -9.70 -7.47 22.09
C TRP A 391 -8.74 -6.69 22.98
N LEU A 392 -7.46 -6.67 22.61
CA LEU A 392 -6.44 -5.90 23.34
C LEU A 392 -6.61 -4.39 23.09
N PRO A 393 -6.30 -3.52 24.06
CA PRO A 393 -5.89 -3.82 25.44
C PRO A 393 -7.06 -4.13 26.39
N ASP A 394 -8.31 -3.87 26.00
CA ASP A 394 -9.49 -4.00 26.87
C ASP A 394 -9.68 -5.42 27.44
N GLY A 395 -9.37 -6.45 26.66
CA GLY A 395 -9.40 -7.84 27.12
C GLY A 395 -8.38 -8.12 28.22
N ILE A 396 -7.25 -7.39 28.25
CA ILE A 396 -6.29 -7.46 29.34
C ILE A 396 -6.82 -6.70 30.56
N SER A 397 -7.44 -5.53 30.40
CA SER A 397 -7.98 -4.76 31.54
C SER A 397 -9.13 -5.46 32.25
N GLN A 398 -9.81 -6.40 31.58
CA GLN A 398 -10.83 -7.28 32.17
C GLN A 398 -10.25 -8.42 33.00
N LEU A 399 -8.94 -8.70 32.90
CA LEU A 399 -8.30 -9.70 33.75
C LEU A 399 -8.19 -9.16 35.18
N CYS A 400 -8.59 -9.95 36.17
CA CYS A 400 -8.44 -9.62 37.59
C CYS A 400 -7.00 -9.88 38.05
N ILE A 401 -6.02 -9.17 37.48
CA ILE A 401 -4.59 -9.36 37.75
C ILE A 401 -3.93 -8.06 38.22
N PRO A 402 -2.77 -8.12 38.91
CA PRO A 402 -2.01 -6.94 39.28
C PRO A 402 -1.64 -6.01 38.11
N LYS A 403 -1.60 -4.68 38.35
CA LYS A 403 -1.25 -3.64 37.37
C LYS A 403 0.05 -3.93 36.61
N CYS A 404 1.08 -4.42 37.27
CA CYS A 404 2.34 -4.70 36.59
C CYS A 404 2.26 -5.89 35.61
N LEU A 405 1.31 -6.81 35.81
CA LEU A 405 0.99 -7.84 34.82
C LEU A 405 0.17 -7.29 33.65
N HIS A 406 -0.67 -6.28 33.87
CA HIS A 406 -1.30 -5.56 32.75
C HIS A 406 -0.23 -4.92 31.85
N SER A 407 0.69 -4.14 32.41
CA SER A 407 1.79 -3.51 31.65
C SER A 407 2.65 -4.56 30.92
N PHE A 408 2.97 -5.66 31.59
CA PHE A 408 3.66 -6.80 31.00
C PHE A 408 2.94 -7.37 29.79
N LEU A 409 1.63 -7.62 29.89
CA LEU A 409 0.81 -8.13 28.80
C LEU A 409 0.60 -7.08 27.70
N ASN A 410 0.62 -5.78 28.01
CA ASN A 410 0.52 -4.67 27.05
C ASN A 410 1.84 -4.34 26.33
N LEU A 411 2.92 -5.09 26.61
CA LEU A 411 4.26 -4.87 26.03
C LEU A 411 4.94 -3.55 26.47
N GLU A 412 4.44 -2.94 27.54
CA GLU A 412 5.02 -1.73 28.13
C GLU A 412 6.37 -2.05 28.78
N MET A 413 7.28 -1.07 28.85
CA MET A 413 8.51 -1.24 29.62
C MET A 413 8.15 -1.42 31.09
N GLN A 414 8.54 -2.57 31.66
CA GLN A 414 8.39 -2.78 33.09
C GLN A 414 9.42 -1.91 33.81
N MET A 415 8.95 -0.97 34.65
CA MET A 415 9.84 -0.40 35.66
C MET A 415 10.28 -1.54 36.59
N TYR A 416 11.58 -1.59 36.87
CA TYR A 416 12.34 -2.68 37.51
C TYR A 416 11.83 -3.22 38.87
N GLY A 417 10.67 -2.78 39.37
CA GLY A 417 10.12 -3.21 40.66
C GLY A 417 9.32 -4.52 40.66
N CYS A 418 8.75 -4.98 39.53
CA CYS A 418 7.87 -6.18 39.56
C CYS A 418 8.54 -7.52 39.24
N VAL A 419 9.76 -7.53 38.68
CA VAL A 419 10.46 -8.80 38.39
C VAL A 419 10.92 -9.48 39.68
N HIS A 420 11.35 -8.70 40.67
CA HIS A 420 11.75 -9.23 41.99
C HIS A 420 10.59 -9.81 42.83
N LEU A 421 9.35 -9.43 42.56
CA LEU A 421 8.17 -10.02 43.23
C LEU A 421 7.81 -11.41 42.68
N MET A 422 8.36 -11.80 41.52
CA MET A 422 8.10 -13.11 40.91
C MET A 422 9.22 -14.13 41.16
N ASP A 423 10.45 -13.69 41.43
CA ASP A 423 11.60 -14.57 41.71
C ASP A 423 11.77 -14.91 43.21
N THR A 424 10.94 -14.39 44.11
CA THR A 424 11.14 -14.52 45.58
C THR A 424 10.26 -15.57 46.27
N ARG A 425 9.69 -16.54 45.56
CA ARG A 425 9.03 -17.70 46.17
C ARG A 425 9.72 -18.99 45.74
N ASP A 426 10.85 -19.31 46.37
CA ASP A 426 11.35 -20.70 46.55
C ASP A 426 12.61 -20.77 47.45
N SER A 427 12.74 -19.88 48.44
CA SER A 427 13.84 -19.93 49.42
C SER A 427 13.39 -19.64 50.84
N SER A 428 12.24 -20.20 51.24
CA SER A 428 11.88 -20.34 52.66
C SER A 428 10.85 -21.46 52.85
N SER A 429 11.36 -22.66 53.02
CA SER A 429 10.72 -23.68 53.84
C SER A 429 11.85 -24.46 54.53
N GLU A 430 12.07 -24.09 55.79
CA GLU A 430 12.61 -24.96 56.84
C GLU A 430 11.77 -26.23 57.01
#